data_AF-A0A0G4M9J1-F1
#
_entry.id   AF-A0A0G4M9J1-F1
#
_cell.length_a   1.000
_cell.length_b   1.000
_cell.length_c   1.000
_cell.angle_alpha   90.00
_cell.angle_beta   90.00
_cell.angle_gamma   90.00
#
_symmetry.space_group_name_H-M   'P 1'
#
loop_
_entity.id
_entity.type
_entity.pdbx_description
1 polymer ?
#
loop_
_entity_poly.entity_id
_entity_poly.type
_entity_poly.pdbx_seq_one_letter_code
_entity_poly.pdbx_strand_id
1 'polypeptide(L)'
;MYGLLTKKVIGAASGGIVHIVYNEHGPEAAMKFLNGVQQTVNYWLLHNGFSIGIGDTIPDTLTIEKVQGHIDEQKDEVARLTKQATNNELEPSPGMNIRETFESKVSRALNTARDKAGTTTQKSLKDLNNAVTMALSGSKGSSINISQMTALVGQQIVEGKRIPFGFKYRTLPHFTKDDYSPEARGFVENSYLRGLTPSEFFFHAMAGREGLIDTAVKTAETGYIQRRLVKALEDVSAKYDG
;
A
#
# COMPACT_ATOMS: atom_id res chain seq x y z
N MET A 1 -20.01 -25.95 -7.95
CA MET A 1 -20.83 -24.96 -8.68
C MET A 1 -21.02 -23.63 -7.93
N TYR A 2 -20.57 -23.47 -6.68
CA TYR A 2 -20.70 -22.21 -5.94
C TYR A 2 -19.39 -21.40 -5.98
N GLY A 3 -19.47 -20.10 -5.71
CA GLY A 3 -18.33 -19.20 -5.58
C GLY A 3 -18.37 -18.03 -6.58
N LEU A 4 -17.91 -16.86 -6.13
CA LEU A 4 -17.82 -15.67 -6.97
C LEU A 4 -16.52 -15.68 -7.77
N LEU A 5 -16.62 -15.44 -9.08
CA LEU A 5 -15.46 -15.40 -9.96
C LEU A 5 -14.69 -14.09 -9.73
N THR A 6 -13.47 -14.22 -9.19
CA THR A 6 -12.56 -13.09 -8.92
C THR A 6 -11.25 -13.28 -9.67
N LYS A 7 -10.32 -12.32 -9.55
CA LYS A 7 -8.95 -12.44 -10.08
C LYS A 7 -8.24 -13.75 -9.71
N LYS A 8 -8.54 -14.36 -8.56
CA LYS A 8 -7.94 -15.64 -8.15
C LYS A 8 -8.36 -16.82 -9.05
N VAL A 9 -9.54 -16.75 -9.65
CA VAL A 9 -10.13 -17.85 -10.43
C VAL A 9 -9.91 -17.66 -11.93
N ILE A 10 -10.11 -16.44 -12.43
CA ILE A 10 -10.01 -16.12 -13.88
C ILE A 10 -8.65 -15.51 -14.25
N GLY A 11 -7.95 -14.89 -13.30
CA GLY A 11 -6.68 -14.23 -13.57
C GLY A 11 -5.54 -15.20 -13.84
N ALA A 12 -4.32 -14.66 -13.97
CA ALA A 12 -3.08 -15.42 -14.17
C ALA A 12 -2.61 -16.13 -12.88
N ALA A 13 -3.51 -16.85 -12.21
CA ALA A 13 -3.22 -17.66 -11.05
C ALA A 13 -2.91 -19.09 -11.47
N SER A 14 -1.93 -19.71 -10.81
CA SER A 14 -1.68 -21.15 -10.97
C SER A 14 -2.92 -21.94 -10.53
N GLY A 15 -3.35 -22.87 -11.39
CA GLY A 15 -4.58 -23.65 -11.18
C GLY A 15 -5.88 -22.86 -11.41
N GLY A 16 -5.81 -21.65 -11.96
CA GLY A 16 -6.99 -20.91 -12.40
C GLY A 16 -7.67 -21.55 -13.62
N ILE A 17 -8.89 -21.11 -13.93
CA ILE A 17 -9.68 -21.67 -15.04
C ILE A 17 -8.92 -21.54 -16.37
N VAL A 18 -8.29 -20.39 -16.63
CA VAL A 18 -7.53 -20.17 -17.87
C VAL A 18 -6.36 -21.17 -17.97
N HIS A 19 -5.68 -21.44 -16.86
CA HIS A 19 -4.58 -22.42 -16.82
C HIS A 19 -5.07 -23.84 -17.10
N ILE A 20 -6.19 -24.23 -16.48
CA ILE A 20 -6.80 -25.56 -16.69
C ILE A 20 -7.26 -25.72 -18.14
N VAL A 21 -7.99 -24.75 -18.68
CA VAL A 21 -8.48 -24.80 -20.08
C VAL A 21 -7.31 -24.88 -21.06
N TYR A 22 -6.22 -24.14 -20.81
CA TYR A 22 -5.03 -24.21 -21.65
C TYR A 22 -4.39 -25.61 -21.65
N ASN A 23 -4.26 -26.22 -20.46
CA ASN A 23 -3.61 -27.52 -20.31
C ASN A 23 -4.48 -28.69 -20.80
N GLU A 24 -5.79 -28.66 -20.55
CA GLU A 24 -6.70 -29.76 -20.88
C GLU A 24 -7.27 -29.68 -22.31
N HIS A 25 -7.49 -28.46 -22.82
CA HIS A 25 -8.16 -28.23 -24.11
C HIS A 25 -7.31 -27.48 -25.13
N GLY A 26 -6.09 -27.08 -24.75
CA GLY A 26 -5.14 -26.44 -25.65
C GLY A 26 -5.34 -24.93 -25.82
N PRO A 27 -4.41 -24.29 -26.57
CA PRO A 27 -4.34 -22.83 -26.69
C PRO A 27 -5.54 -22.22 -27.42
N GLU A 28 -6.06 -22.87 -28.45
CA GLU A 28 -7.21 -22.36 -29.21
C GLU A 28 -8.49 -22.32 -28.38
N ALA A 29 -8.72 -23.35 -27.55
CA ALA A 29 -9.85 -23.40 -26.65
C ALA A 29 -9.76 -22.31 -25.58
N ALA A 30 -8.57 -22.10 -25.01
CA ALA A 30 -8.32 -21.02 -24.06
C ALA A 30 -8.58 -19.63 -24.67
N MET A 31 -8.17 -19.42 -25.93
CA MET A 31 -8.44 -18.18 -26.66
C MET A 31 -9.94 -17.97 -26.89
N LYS A 32 -10.66 -18.99 -27.36
CA LYS A 32 -12.11 -18.94 -27.54
C LYS A 32 -12.84 -18.65 -26.22
N PHE A 33 -12.38 -19.26 -25.13
CA PHE A 33 -12.89 -19.00 -23.78
C PHE A 33 -12.72 -17.53 -23.38
N LEU A 34 -11.52 -16.97 -23.51
CA LEU A 34 -11.26 -15.57 -23.17
C LEU A 34 -12.10 -14.61 -24.00
N ASN A 35 -12.21 -14.84 -25.32
CA ASN A 35 -13.03 -14.02 -26.21
C ASN A 35 -14.52 -14.08 -25.82
N GLY A 36 -15.06 -15.28 -25.55
CA GLY A 36 -16.45 -15.47 -25.16
C GLY A 36 -16.78 -14.81 -23.82
N VAL A 37 -15.90 -14.96 -22.82
CA VAL A 37 -16.06 -14.30 -21.51
C VAL A 37 -16.03 -12.79 -21.65
N GLN A 38 -15.04 -12.24 -22.37
CA GLN A 38 -14.93 -10.80 -22.58
C GLN A 38 -16.16 -10.24 -23.31
N GLN A 39 -16.60 -10.88 -24.40
CA GLN A 39 -17.76 -10.43 -25.16
C GLN A 39 -19.03 -10.42 -24.29
N THR A 40 -19.27 -11.49 -23.53
CA THR A 40 -20.46 -11.62 -22.69
C THR A 40 -20.45 -10.61 -21.53
N VAL A 41 -19.34 -10.51 -20.81
CA VAL A 41 -19.21 -9.63 -19.64
C VAL A 41 -19.21 -8.16 -20.07
N ASN A 42 -18.55 -7.81 -21.17
CA ASN A 42 -18.55 -6.43 -21.67
C ASN A 42 -19.94 -6.01 -22.17
N TYR A 43 -20.67 -6.92 -22.84
CA TYR A 43 -22.04 -6.65 -23.25
C TYR A 43 -22.97 -6.45 -22.05
N TRP A 44 -22.83 -7.27 -21.01
CA TRP A 44 -23.57 -7.08 -19.76
C TRP A 44 -23.20 -5.75 -19.07
N LEU A 45 -21.90 -5.45 -18.97
CA LEU A 45 -21.39 -4.24 -18.32
C LEU A 45 -21.84 -2.96 -19.04
N LEU A 46 -21.96 -3.01 -20.37
CA LEU A 46 -22.49 -1.91 -21.18
C LEU A 46 -23.92 -1.52 -20.77
N HIS A 47 -24.77 -2.50 -20.41
CA HIS A 47 -26.16 -2.25 -20.04
C HIS A 47 -26.34 -2.01 -18.53
N ASN A 48 -25.52 -2.64 -17.69
CA ASN A 48 -25.56 -2.45 -16.24
C ASN A 48 -24.95 -1.10 -15.82
N GLY A 49 -23.85 -0.71 -16.47
CA GLY A 49 -23.00 0.41 -16.05
C GLY A 49 -22.18 0.09 -14.80
N PHE A 50 -21.04 0.75 -14.68
CA PHE A 50 -20.20 0.74 -13.47
C PHE A 50 -19.44 2.05 -13.40
N SER A 51 -19.46 2.71 -12.24
CA SER A 51 -18.83 4.01 -12.05
C SER A 51 -18.30 4.14 -10.63
N ILE A 52 -17.35 5.06 -10.43
CA ILE A 52 -16.81 5.40 -9.13
C ILE A 52 -16.85 6.93 -8.98
N GLY A 53 -17.26 7.40 -7.82
CA GLY A 53 -17.31 8.83 -7.50
C GLY A 53 -16.70 9.15 -6.15
N ILE A 54 -16.69 10.43 -5.80
CA ILE A 54 -16.24 10.87 -4.46
C ILE A 54 -17.14 10.30 -3.35
N GLY A 55 -18.40 9.98 -3.64
CA GLY A 55 -19.30 9.30 -2.70
C GLY A 55 -18.79 7.93 -2.25
N ASP A 56 -17.98 7.24 -3.07
CA ASP A 56 -17.38 5.96 -2.71
C ASP A 56 -16.21 6.12 -1.73
N THR A 57 -15.72 7.34 -1.48
CA THR A 57 -14.60 7.60 -0.56
C THR A 57 -15.04 8.26 0.74
N ILE A 58 -16.33 8.56 0.93
CA ILE A 58 -16.85 9.22 2.13
C ILE A 58 -17.32 8.16 3.14
N PRO A 59 -16.62 7.95 4.26
CA PRO A 59 -17.09 7.09 5.34
C PRO A 59 -18.21 7.78 6.15
N ASP A 60 -18.97 6.98 6.90
CA ASP A 60 -19.96 7.49 7.86
C ASP A 60 -19.28 8.17 9.07
N THR A 61 -19.99 9.09 9.72
CA THR A 61 -19.46 9.87 10.85
C THR A 61 -18.97 9.00 12.00
N LEU A 62 -19.69 7.91 12.32
CA LEU A 62 -19.29 6.99 13.39
C LEU A 62 -17.96 6.30 13.08
N THR A 63 -17.71 5.98 11.81
CA THR A 63 -16.45 5.42 11.35
C THR A 63 -15.33 6.45 11.41
N ILE A 64 -15.59 7.72 11.06
CA ILE A 64 -14.60 8.79 11.20
C ILE A 64 -14.16 8.94 12.66
N GLU A 65 -15.12 8.97 13.60
CA GLU A 65 -14.83 9.06 15.03
C GLU A 65 -14.04 7.85 15.54
N LYS A 66 -14.39 6.63 15.12
CA LYS A 66 -13.64 5.41 15.46
C LYS A 66 -12.22 5.42 14.90
N VAL A 67 -12.06 5.87 13.65
CA VAL A 67 -10.75 6.00 13.00
C VAL A 67 -9.90 7.00 13.76
N GLN A 68 -10.46 8.15 14.13
CA GLN A 68 -9.76 9.16 14.93
C GLN A 68 -9.35 8.59 16.29
N GLY A 69 -10.25 7.88 16.98
CA GLY A 69 -9.92 7.20 18.24
C GLY A 69 -8.76 6.21 18.11
N HIS A 70 -8.69 5.42 17.04
CA HIS A 70 -7.55 4.53 16.79
C HIS A 70 -6.23 5.28 16.53
N ILE A 71 -6.30 6.45 15.89
CA ILE A 71 -5.12 7.30 15.64
C ILE A 71 -4.64 7.89 16.96
N ASP A 72 -5.54 8.47 17.75
CA ASP A 72 -5.25 9.10 19.03
C ASP A 72 -4.64 8.09 20.02
N GLU A 73 -5.22 6.87 20.11
CA GLU A 73 -4.66 5.77 20.91
C GLU A 73 -3.18 5.48 20.59
N GLN A 74 -2.81 5.50 19.30
CA GLN A 74 -1.43 5.22 18.89
C GLN A 74 -0.53 6.45 19.03
N LYS A 75 -1.06 7.67 18.92
CA LYS A 75 -0.30 8.90 19.24
C LYS A 75 0.03 8.95 20.73
N ASP A 76 -0.90 8.58 21.60
CA ASP A 76 -0.68 8.45 23.03
C ASP A 76 0.40 7.41 23.36
N GLU A 77 0.40 6.28 22.63
CA GLU A 77 1.47 5.28 22.75
C GLU A 77 2.84 5.83 22.35
N VAL A 78 2.91 6.61 21.25
CA VAL A 78 4.16 7.27 20.84
C VAL A 78 4.60 8.29 21.89
N ALA A 79 3.67 9.04 22.49
CA ALA A 79 3.98 9.97 23.56
C ALA A 79 4.53 9.23 24.81
N ARG A 80 3.96 8.07 25.15
CA ARG A 80 4.46 7.19 26.22
C ARG A 80 5.87 6.68 25.94
N LEU A 81 6.12 6.18 24.73
CA LEU A 81 7.45 5.72 24.31
C LEU A 81 8.48 6.85 24.33
N THR A 82 8.07 8.07 23.96
CA THR A 82 8.94 9.26 23.99
C THR A 82 9.33 9.63 25.42
N LYS A 83 8.38 9.57 26.36
CA LYS A 83 8.66 9.78 27.80
C LYS A 83 9.60 8.72 28.35
N GLN A 84 9.37 7.44 28.05
CA GLN A 84 10.26 6.35 28.48
C GLN A 84 11.69 6.53 27.94
N ALA A 85 11.82 6.92 26.67
CA ALA A 85 13.13 7.19 26.07
C ALA A 85 13.83 8.39 26.74
N THR A 86 13.09 9.43 27.10
CA THR A 86 13.63 10.64 27.74
C THR A 86 14.04 10.38 29.20
N ASN A 87 13.31 9.50 29.90
CA ASN A 87 13.63 9.07 31.27
C ASN A 87 14.71 7.98 31.35
N ASN A 88 15.28 7.54 30.21
CA ASN A 88 16.20 6.39 30.12
C ASN A 88 15.60 5.07 30.65
N GLU A 89 14.29 4.89 30.54
CA GLU A 89 13.59 3.65 30.92
C GLU A 89 13.46 2.66 29.74
N LEU A 90 13.90 3.07 28.54
CA LEU A 90 13.78 2.26 27.32
C LEU A 90 15.00 1.36 27.12
N GLU A 91 14.82 0.06 27.35
CA GLU A 91 15.85 -0.94 27.08
C GLU A 91 16.03 -1.22 25.57
N PRO A 92 17.28 -1.38 25.09
CA PRO A 92 17.58 -1.70 23.70
C PRO A 92 17.14 -3.13 23.35
N SER A 93 16.56 -3.29 22.17
CA SER A 93 16.24 -4.61 21.63
C SER A 93 17.51 -5.31 21.09
N PRO A 94 17.53 -6.65 21.01
CA PRO A 94 18.70 -7.39 20.53
C PRO A 94 19.18 -6.89 19.16
N GLY A 95 20.46 -6.51 19.07
CA GLY A 95 21.07 -6.02 17.82
C GLY A 95 20.70 -4.58 17.44
N MET A 96 20.03 -3.82 18.30
CA MET A 96 19.64 -2.43 18.07
C MET A 96 20.18 -1.52 19.17
N ASN A 97 20.51 -0.28 18.81
CA ASN A 97 20.72 0.75 19.83
C ASN A 97 19.38 1.29 20.39
N ILE A 98 19.44 2.10 21.45
CA ILE A 98 18.22 2.65 22.10
C ILE A 98 17.39 3.49 21.12
N ARG A 99 18.04 4.29 20.25
CA ARG A 99 17.33 5.13 19.27
C ARG A 99 16.66 4.30 18.17
N GLU A 100 17.33 3.27 17.68
CA GLU A 100 16.77 2.32 16.71
C GLU A 100 15.61 1.55 17.32
N THR A 101 15.73 1.15 18.58
CA THR A 101 14.65 0.50 19.33
C THR A 101 13.44 1.43 19.46
N PHE A 102 13.68 2.70 19.80
CA PHE A 102 12.63 3.72 19.84
C PHE A 102 11.95 3.90 18.48
N GLU A 103 12.73 4.14 17.42
CA GLU A 103 12.21 4.33 16.06
C GLU A 103 11.43 3.11 15.54
N SER A 104 11.90 1.90 15.86
CA SER A 104 11.24 0.64 15.51
C SER A 104 9.88 0.51 16.21
N LYS A 105 9.83 0.75 17.54
CA LYS A 105 8.58 0.71 18.32
C LYS A 105 7.58 1.77 17.86
N VAL A 106 8.04 2.99 17.61
CA VAL A 106 7.19 4.08 17.09
C VAL A 106 6.65 3.76 15.69
N SER A 107 7.51 3.30 14.78
CA SER A 107 7.08 2.92 13.42
C SER A 107 6.05 1.79 13.46
N ARG A 108 6.20 0.82 14.38
CA ARG A 108 5.22 -0.24 14.58
C ARG A 108 3.87 0.30 15.08
N ALA A 109 3.87 1.22 16.06
CA ALA A 109 2.64 1.84 16.57
C ALA A 109 1.89 2.60 15.47
N LEU A 110 2.60 3.41 14.68
CA LEU A 110 2.02 4.20 13.58
C LEU A 110 1.51 3.33 12.42
N ASN A 111 2.22 2.24 12.09
CA ASN A 111 1.72 1.26 11.11
C ASN A 111 0.48 0.53 11.63
N THR A 112 0.43 0.22 12.93
CA THR A 112 -0.75 -0.38 13.57
C THR A 112 -1.95 0.56 13.51
N ALA A 113 -1.74 1.87 13.70
CA ALA A 113 -2.78 2.88 13.55
C ALA A 113 -3.39 2.83 12.13
N ARG A 114 -2.52 2.83 11.11
CA ARG A 114 -2.92 2.74 9.71
C ARG A 114 -3.72 1.49 9.40
N ASP A 115 -3.24 0.32 9.84
CA ASP A 115 -3.86 -0.96 9.53
C ASP A 115 -5.23 -1.12 10.23
N LYS A 116 -5.34 -0.67 11.49
CA LYS A 116 -6.62 -0.63 12.22
C LYS A 116 -7.62 0.30 11.55
N ALA A 117 -7.22 1.53 11.26
CA ALA A 117 -8.08 2.51 10.60
C ALA A 117 -8.56 2.05 9.21
N GLY A 118 -7.67 1.44 8.41
CA GLY A 118 -8.01 0.87 7.12
C GLY A 118 -8.98 -0.31 7.22
N THR A 119 -8.82 -1.16 8.22
CA THR A 119 -9.71 -2.31 8.47
C THR A 119 -11.09 -1.84 8.93
N THR A 120 -11.16 -0.89 9.88
CA THR A 120 -12.42 -0.32 10.36
C THR A 120 -13.16 0.37 9.23
N THR A 121 -12.46 1.12 8.38
CA THR A 121 -13.09 1.80 7.24
C THR A 121 -13.64 0.81 6.22
N GLN A 122 -12.87 -0.20 5.82
CA GLN A 122 -13.35 -1.22 4.87
C GLN A 122 -14.57 -1.99 5.37
N LYS A 123 -14.64 -2.28 6.67
CA LYS A 123 -15.80 -2.97 7.27
C LYS A 123 -17.05 -2.11 7.33
N SER A 124 -16.90 -0.78 7.36
CA SER A 124 -18.04 0.13 7.40
C SER A 124 -18.57 0.51 6.02
N LEU A 125 -17.69 0.49 5.01
CA LEU A 125 -18.13 0.73 3.63
C LEU A 125 -19.10 -0.39 3.21
N LYS A 126 -20.25 0.02 2.65
CA LYS A 126 -21.28 -0.89 2.16
C LYS A 126 -20.73 -1.78 1.05
N ASP A 127 -21.24 -3.00 0.93
CA ASP A 127 -20.90 -3.92 -0.17
C ASP A 127 -21.19 -3.33 -1.56
N LEU A 128 -22.11 -2.36 -1.63
CA LEU A 128 -22.49 -1.60 -2.83
C LEU A 128 -21.45 -0.54 -3.25
N ASN A 129 -20.41 -0.32 -2.45
CA ASN A 129 -19.38 0.68 -2.73
C ASN A 129 -18.48 0.21 -3.88
N ASN A 130 -18.38 1.04 -4.93
CA ASN A 130 -17.71 0.65 -6.16
C ASN A 130 -16.20 0.49 -5.96
N ALA A 131 -15.58 1.30 -5.09
CA ALA A 131 -14.16 1.17 -4.77
C ALA A 131 -13.86 -0.18 -4.09
N VAL A 132 -14.72 -0.60 -3.17
CA VAL A 132 -14.64 -1.90 -2.50
C VAL A 132 -14.85 -3.04 -3.51
N THR A 133 -15.85 -2.94 -4.39
CA THR A 133 -16.07 -3.93 -5.46
C THR A 133 -14.85 -4.09 -6.38
N MET A 134 -14.19 -2.98 -6.76
CA MET A 134 -12.96 -3.02 -7.57
C MET A 134 -11.80 -3.71 -6.83
N ALA A 135 -11.61 -3.40 -5.56
CA ALA A 135 -10.56 -4.02 -4.75
C ALA A 135 -10.83 -5.52 -4.52
N LEU A 136 -12.06 -5.91 -4.20
CA LEU A 136 -12.46 -7.31 -3.97
C LEU A 136 -12.39 -8.16 -5.24
N SER A 137 -12.81 -7.62 -6.39
CA SER A 137 -12.66 -8.28 -7.69
C SER A 137 -11.18 -8.45 -8.09
N GLY A 138 -10.30 -7.60 -7.55
CA GLY A 138 -8.88 -7.56 -7.86
C GLY A 138 -8.57 -6.87 -9.20
N SER A 139 -9.54 -6.13 -9.75
CA SER A 139 -9.42 -5.43 -11.04
C SER A 139 -8.45 -4.26 -10.95
N LYS A 140 -8.63 -3.37 -9.97
CA LYS A 140 -7.71 -2.27 -9.69
C LYS A 140 -7.87 -1.76 -8.26
N GLY A 141 -6.75 -1.33 -7.69
CA GLY A 141 -6.71 -0.86 -6.31
C GLY A 141 -6.66 -1.99 -5.29
N SER A 142 -6.45 -1.61 -4.04
CA SER A 142 -6.34 -2.49 -2.90
C SER A 142 -6.98 -1.84 -1.67
N SER A 143 -7.16 -2.64 -0.63
CA SER A 143 -7.49 -2.21 0.72
C SER A 143 -6.69 -0.99 1.21
N ILE A 144 -5.39 -0.91 0.87
CA ILE A 144 -4.53 0.22 1.24
C ILE A 144 -4.96 1.49 0.51
N ASN A 145 -5.27 1.41 -0.79
CA ASN A 145 -5.66 2.59 -1.56
C ASN A 145 -6.96 3.18 -1.02
N ILE A 146 -7.95 2.33 -0.70
CA ILE A 146 -9.19 2.77 -0.06
C ILE A 146 -8.87 3.46 1.26
N SER A 147 -8.10 2.81 2.14
CA SER A 147 -7.69 3.37 3.42
C SER A 147 -7.02 4.74 3.31
N GLN A 148 -6.16 4.95 2.31
CA GLN A 148 -5.47 6.24 2.12
C GLN A 148 -6.38 7.33 1.57
N MET A 149 -7.35 6.96 0.73
CA MET A 149 -8.36 7.91 0.24
C MET A 149 -9.33 8.33 1.34
N THR A 150 -9.74 7.40 2.21
CA THR A 150 -10.84 7.62 3.16
C THR A 150 -10.39 7.92 4.59
N ALA A 151 -9.39 7.20 5.11
CA ALA A 151 -9.04 7.20 6.54
C ALA A 151 -7.79 8.04 6.84
N LEU A 152 -6.61 7.59 6.39
CA LEU A 152 -5.34 8.29 6.55
C LEU A 152 -4.29 7.78 5.55
N VAL A 153 -3.38 8.66 5.14
CA VAL A 153 -2.25 8.28 4.26
C VAL A 153 -1.20 7.44 5.02
N GLY A 154 -0.89 7.83 6.26
CA GLY A 154 0.05 7.13 7.16
C GLY A 154 1.48 7.67 7.13
N GLN A 155 2.40 6.92 7.74
CA GLN A 155 3.80 7.30 7.92
C GLN A 155 4.56 7.39 6.59
N GLN A 156 5.21 8.52 6.33
CA GLN A 156 6.13 8.69 5.21
C GLN A 156 7.53 8.22 5.61
N ILE A 157 8.13 7.42 4.74
CA ILE A 157 9.44 6.80 4.96
C ILE A 157 10.38 7.30 3.86
N VAL A 158 11.61 7.66 4.26
CA VAL A 158 12.71 8.00 3.36
C VAL A 158 13.93 7.18 3.77
N GLU A 159 14.53 6.44 2.84
CA GLU A 159 15.69 5.57 3.08
C GLU A 159 15.49 4.58 4.25
N GLY A 160 14.28 4.02 4.34
CA GLY A 160 13.91 3.05 5.38
C GLY A 160 13.73 3.64 6.78
N LYS A 161 13.77 4.97 6.94
CA LYS A 161 13.58 5.68 8.21
C LYS A 161 12.43 6.69 8.12
N ARG A 162 11.88 7.09 9.26
CA ARG A 162 11.01 8.28 9.32
C ARG A 162 11.79 9.53 8.85
N ILE A 163 11.09 10.56 8.42
CA ILE A 163 11.69 11.76 7.80
C ILE A 163 12.87 12.27 8.63
N PRO A 164 14.10 12.29 8.08
CA PRO A 164 15.29 12.67 8.82
C PRO A 164 15.31 14.17 9.15
N PHE A 165 16.13 14.56 10.12
CA PHE A 165 16.34 15.97 10.43
C PHE A 165 17.25 16.60 9.38
N GLY A 166 16.65 17.28 8.39
CA GLY A 166 17.37 18.05 7.37
C GLY A 166 17.89 19.40 7.87
N PHE A 167 17.25 19.99 8.88
CA PHE A 167 17.72 21.19 9.58
C PHE A 167 18.37 20.81 10.92
N LYS A 168 19.04 21.77 11.56
CA LYS A 168 19.68 21.58 12.87
C LYS A 168 18.69 21.05 13.92
N TYR A 169 18.74 19.73 14.16
CA TYR A 169 17.89 18.97 15.08
C TYR A 169 16.38 19.10 14.83
N ARG A 170 15.94 19.28 13.57
CA ARG A 170 14.50 19.33 13.21
C ARG A 170 14.26 19.02 11.74
N THR A 171 13.03 18.65 11.39
CA THR A 171 12.62 18.30 10.01
C THR A 171 12.27 19.52 9.18
N LEU A 172 11.49 20.46 9.72
CA LEU A 172 11.11 21.74 9.09
C LEU A 172 11.33 22.90 10.06
N PRO A 173 11.50 24.15 9.57
CA PRO A 173 11.67 25.32 10.44
C PRO A 173 10.46 25.62 11.32
N HIS A 174 9.28 25.09 10.97
CA HIS A 174 8.03 25.21 11.72
C HIS A 174 7.97 24.34 12.98
N PHE A 175 8.83 23.32 13.09
CA PHE A 175 8.89 22.45 14.26
C PHE A 175 9.99 22.89 15.23
N THR A 176 9.78 22.57 16.51
CA THR A 176 10.79 22.76 17.56
C THR A 176 11.96 21.79 17.37
N LYS A 177 13.09 22.09 18.00
CA LYS A 177 14.25 21.19 17.98
C LYS A 177 13.96 19.93 18.78
N ASP A 178 14.57 18.82 18.35
CA ASP A 178 14.48 17.50 18.97
C ASP A 178 13.04 16.99 19.09
N ASP A 179 12.19 17.35 18.14
CA ASP A 179 10.81 16.89 18.07
C ASP A 179 10.71 15.53 17.35
N TYR A 180 10.39 14.49 18.14
CA TYR A 180 10.22 13.10 17.66
C TYR A 180 8.75 12.69 17.51
N SER A 181 7.81 13.64 17.63
CA SER A 181 6.38 13.43 17.44
C SER A 181 6.07 12.85 16.05
N PRO A 182 4.94 12.13 15.90
CA PRO A 182 4.50 11.64 14.60
C PRO A 182 4.44 12.74 13.53
N GLU A 183 3.85 13.89 13.86
CA GLU A 183 3.60 15.01 12.96
C GLU A 183 4.92 15.63 12.47
N ALA A 184 5.87 15.85 13.39
CA ALA A 184 7.17 16.41 13.04
C ALA A 184 8.01 15.43 12.20
N ARG A 185 7.76 14.12 12.31
CA ARG A 185 8.53 13.05 11.66
C ARG A 185 7.79 12.41 10.47
N GLY A 186 6.79 13.08 9.91
CA GLY A 186 6.17 12.72 8.63
C GLY A 186 5.04 11.69 8.71
N PHE A 187 4.37 11.57 9.84
CA PHE A 187 3.08 10.88 9.91
C PHE A 187 1.99 11.77 9.31
N VAL A 188 1.31 11.26 8.27
CA VAL A 188 0.18 11.95 7.63
C VAL A 188 -1.11 11.35 8.17
N GLU A 189 -1.76 12.13 9.04
CA GLU A 189 -3.01 11.75 9.70
C GLU A 189 -4.20 11.95 8.77
N ASN A 190 -4.14 12.96 7.90
CA ASN A 190 -5.22 13.23 6.97
C ASN A 190 -5.29 12.20 5.85
N SER A 191 -6.50 12.00 5.33
CA SER A 191 -6.75 11.24 4.10
C SER A 191 -6.69 12.14 2.87
N TYR A 192 -6.63 11.55 1.68
CA TYR A 192 -6.72 12.35 0.44
C TYR A 192 -8.06 13.08 0.29
N LEU A 193 -9.15 12.53 0.86
CA LEU A 193 -10.45 13.20 0.89
C LEU A 193 -10.43 14.45 1.77
N ARG A 194 -9.81 14.37 2.96
CA ARG A 194 -9.72 15.50 3.91
C ARG A 194 -8.72 16.57 3.45
N GLY A 195 -7.72 16.15 2.69
CA GLY A 195 -6.63 17.01 2.22
C GLY A 195 -5.48 17.09 3.22
N LEU A 196 -4.27 17.23 2.70
CA LEU A 196 -3.04 17.26 3.50
C LEU A 196 -2.72 18.68 3.94
N THR A 197 -2.22 18.83 5.17
CA THR A 197 -1.61 20.08 5.63
C THR A 197 -0.31 20.37 4.86
N PRO A 198 0.19 21.62 4.85
CA PRO A 198 1.43 21.94 4.12
C PRO A 198 2.65 21.11 4.54
N SER A 199 2.80 20.82 5.83
CA SER A 199 3.88 19.97 6.36
C SER A 199 3.74 18.53 5.87
N GLU A 200 2.54 17.95 5.98
CA GLU A 200 2.23 16.61 5.48
C GLU A 200 2.45 16.48 3.98
N PHE A 201 2.01 17.48 3.20
CA PHE A 201 2.22 17.52 1.76
C PHE A 201 3.71 17.50 1.41
N PHE A 202 4.52 18.29 2.10
CA PHE A 202 5.97 18.33 1.86
C PHE A 202 6.64 16.99 2.24
N PHE A 203 6.27 16.40 3.37
CA PHE A 203 6.76 15.06 3.76
C PHE A 203 6.35 13.97 2.77
N HIS A 204 5.11 14.03 2.28
CA HIS A 204 4.60 13.11 1.26
C HIS A 204 5.33 13.26 -0.07
N ALA A 205 5.60 14.50 -0.49
CA ALA A 205 6.37 14.79 -1.70
C ALA A 205 7.82 14.28 -1.60
N MET A 206 8.45 14.38 -0.43
CA MET A 206 9.81 13.84 -0.21
C MET A 206 9.84 12.31 -0.36
N ALA A 207 8.93 11.59 0.29
CA ALA A 207 8.83 10.13 0.14
C ALA A 207 8.45 9.73 -1.30
N GLY A 208 7.52 10.45 -1.93
CA GLY A 208 7.16 10.24 -3.34
C GLY A 208 8.34 10.44 -4.29
N ARG A 209 9.21 11.41 -4.01
CA ARG A 209 10.41 11.67 -4.83
C ARG A 209 11.42 10.53 -4.75
N GLU A 210 11.62 9.91 -3.58
CA GLU A 210 12.46 8.72 -3.47
C GLU A 210 11.95 7.60 -4.37
N GLY A 211 10.64 7.31 -4.35
CA GLY A 211 10.04 6.29 -5.21
C GLY A 211 10.21 6.57 -6.72
N LEU A 212 10.14 7.84 -7.13
CA LEU A 212 10.40 8.23 -8.52
C LEU A 212 11.86 8.03 -8.92
N ILE A 213 12.80 8.34 -8.03
CA ILE A 213 14.24 8.15 -8.27
C ILE A 213 14.55 6.65 -8.31
N ASP A 214 14.07 5.87 -7.36
CA ASP A 214 14.25 4.41 -7.30
C ASP A 214 13.72 3.72 -8.55
N THR A 215 12.56 4.16 -9.07
CA THR A 215 12.01 3.65 -10.33
C THR A 215 12.96 3.92 -11.50
N ALA A 216 13.52 5.14 -11.58
CA ALA A 216 14.45 5.50 -12.66
C ALA A 216 15.76 4.67 -12.58
N VAL A 217 16.31 4.50 -11.38
CA VAL A 217 17.55 3.71 -11.17
C VAL A 217 17.31 2.24 -11.49
N LYS A 218 16.24 1.64 -10.95
CA LYS A 218 15.89 0.23 -11.21
C LYS A 218 15.64 -0.06 -12.68
N THR A 219 15.07 0.88 -13.43
CA THR A 219 14.85 0.71 -14.87
C THR A 219 16.17 0.52 -15.63
N ALA A 220 17.20 1.30 -15.30
CA ALA A 220 18.51 1.18 -15.92
C ALA A 220 19.24 -0.12 -15.51
N GLU A 221 19.23 -0.45 -14.22
CA GLU A 221 19.92 -1.63 -13.68
C GLU A 221 19.29 -2.94 -14.15
N THR A 222 17.96 -3.05 -14.08
CA THR A 222 17.25 -4.29 -14.47
C THR A 222 17.44 -4.60 -15.95
N GLY A 223 17.41 -3.60 -16.83
CA GLY A 223 17.69 -3.80 -18.26
C GLY A 223 19.13 -4.25 -18.52
N TYR A 224 20.10 -3.70 -17.80
CA TYR A 224 21.50 -4.13 -17.93
C TYR A 224 21.71 -5.56 -17.42
N ILE A 225 21.12 -5.92 -16.27
CA ILE A 225 21.15 -7.27 -15.72
C ILE A 225 20.50 -8.25 -16.70
N GLN A 226 19.33 -7.93 -17.23
CA GLN A 226 18.65 -8.75 -18.24
C GLN A 226 19.56 -9.01 -19.44
N ARG A 227 20.19 -7.96 -20.00
CA ARG A 227 21.11 -8.11 -21.13
C ARG A 227 22.28 -9.03 -20.81
N ARG A 228 22.88 -8.89 -19.62
CA ARG A 228 23.98 -9.75 -19.17
C ARG A 228 23.54 -11.22 -19.04
N LEU A 229 22.37 -11.46 -18.46
CA LEU A 229 21.81 -12.80 -18.33
C LEU A 229 21.54 -13.43 -19.69
N VAL A 230 20.91 -12.69 -20.61
CA VAL A 230 20.67 -13.15 -21.99
C VAL A 230 21.99 -13.50 -22.67
N LYS A 231 23.00 -12.63 -22.57
CA LYS A 231 24.32 -12.89 -23.18
C LYS A 231 25.09 -14.05 -22.55
N ALA A 232 24.89 -14.33 -21.26
CA ALA A 232 25.52 -15.48 -20.61
C ALA A 232 24.83 -16.81 -20.95
N LEU A 233 23.55 -16.78 -21.34
CA LEU A 233 22.72 -17.96 -21.57
C LEU A 233 22.39 -18.19 -23.05
N GLU A 234 22.86 -17.33 -23.97
CA GLU A 234 22.48 -17.41 -25.39
C GLU A 234 22.94 -18.69 -26.10
N ASP A 235 24.02 -19.31 -25.61
CA ASP A 235 24.56 -20.56 -26.15
C ASP A 235 23.87 -21.81 -25.58
N VAL A 236 23.07 -21.66 -24.51
CA VAL A 236 22.39 -22.78 -23.86
C VAL A 236 21.17 -23.18 -24.69
N SER A 237 21.17 -24.42 -25.19
CA SER A 237 20.07 -24.99 -25.96
C SER A 237 19.89 -26.47 -25.65
N ALA A 238 18.64 -26.94 -25.61
CA ALA A 238 18.35 -28.37 -25.51
C ALA A 238 18.80 -29.08 -26.78
N LYS A 239 19.57 -30.16 -26.62
CA LYS A 239 20.04 -31.00 -27.72
C LYS A 239 19.19 -32.28 -27.77
N TYR A 240 19.41 -33.11 -28.80
CA TYR A 240 18.59 -34.30 -29.03
C TYR A 240 18.76 -35.40 -27.98
N ASP A 241 19.81 -35.32 -27.16
CA ASP A 241 20.15 -36.27 -26.09
C ASP A 241 19.43 -35.98 -24.76
N GLY A 242 18.63 -34.91 -24.69
CA GLY A 242 17.89 -34.52 -23.48
C GLY A 242 18.67 -33.56 -22.60
#